data_AF-A0A7W1IC40-F1
#
_entry.id   AF-A0A7W1IC40-F1
#
_cell.length_a   1.000
_cell.length_b   1.000
_cell.length_c   1.000
_cell.angle_alpha   90.00
_cell.angle_beta   90.00
_cell.angle_gamma   90.00
#
_symmetry.space_group_name_H-M   'P 1'
#
loop_
_entity.id
_entity.type
_entity.pdbx_description
1 polymer ?
#
loop_
_entity_poly.entity_id
_entity_poly.type
_entity_poly.pdbx_seq_one_letter_code
_entity_poly.pdbx_strand_id
1 'polypeptide(L)' 'ERDCYVNVLRDAMAVDSLDQCGIYFGTTGGQVYASADAGDSWAPIVRDLPSVLSVEVQTLA' A
#
# COMPACT_ATOMS: atom_id res chain seq x y z
N GLU A 1 -17.04 16.66 -2.07
CA GLU A 1 -16.78 15.31 -2.62
C GLU A 1 -16.57 14.37 -1.45
N ARG A 2 -17.23 13.19 -1.40
CA ARG A 2 -17.18 12.30 -0.22
C ARG A 2 -16.34 11.04 -0.45
N ASP A 3 -16.33 10.52 -1.67
CA ASP A 3 -15.64 9.28 -2.00
C ASP A 3 -14.79 9.46 -3.26
N CYS A 4 -13.53 9.01 -3.21
CA CYS A 4 -12.59 9.02 -4.33
C CYS A 4 -12.05 7.60 -4.51
N TYR A 5 -12.25 7.02 -5.69
CA TYR A 5 -11.85 5.66 -6.01
C TYR A 5 -10.63 5.66 -6.92
N VAL A 6 -9.60 4.91 -6.52
CA VAL A 6 -8.37 4.71 -7.29
C VAL A 6 -8.08 3.23 -7.43
N ASN A 7 -7.51 2.82 -8.56
CA ASN A 7 -7.27 1.42 -8.84
C ASN A 7 -5.99 0.94 -8.16
N VAL A 8 -6.03 -0.29 -7.65
CA VAL A 8 -4.86 -1.07 -7.22
C VAL A 8 -4.68 -2.20 -8.23
N LEU A 9 -3.50 -2.28 -8.85
CA LEU A 9 -3.19 -3.36 -9.77
C LEU A 9 -2.90 -4.65 -9.01
N ARG A 10 -3.11 -5.81 -9.65
CA ARG A 10 -2.97 -7.12 -9.01
C ARG A 10 -1.64 -7.30 -8.27
N ASP A 11 -0.55 -6.83 -8.86
CA ASP A 11 0.81 -6.97 -8.31
C ASP A 11 1.21 -5.77 -7.43
N ALA A 12 0.36 -4.74 -7.34
CA ALA A 12 0.61 -3.54 -6.55
C ALA A 12 0.17 -3.68 -5.09
N MET A 13 0.16 -4.89 -4.53
CA MET A 13 -0.13 -5.15 -3.13
C MET A 13 0.81 -6.23 -2.59
N ALA A 14 1.36 -5.99 -1.41
CA ALA A 14 2.18 -6.95 -0.69
C ALA A 14 1.95 -6.85 0.82
N VAL A 15 2.40 -7.87 1.53
CA VAL A 15 2.35 -7.96 3.00
C VAL A 15 3.73 -8.27 3.56
N ASP A 16 4.03 -7.75 4.75
CA ASP A 16 5.24 -8.13 5.47
C ASP A 16 5.02 -9.40 6.31
N SER A 17 6.06 -9.77 7.08
CA SER A 17 6.06 -10.99 7.88
C SER A 17 6.03 -10.73 9.40
N LEU A 18 5.55 -9.56 9.84
CA LEU A 18 5.43 -9.22 11.26
C LEU A 18 4.16 -9.84 11.88
N ASP A 19 4.11 -9.97 13.21
CA ASP A 19 2.95 -10.54 13.92
C ASP A 19 1.67 -9.72 13.67
N GLN A 20 1.76 -8.40 13.74
CA GLN A 20 0.77 -7.51 13.15
C GLN A 20 1.17 -7.29 11.69
N CYS A 21 0.61 -8.14 10.83
CA CYS A 21 0.90 -8.16 9.40
C CYS A 21 0.71 -6.77 8.79
N GLY A 22 1.80 -6.17 8.31
CA GLY A 22 1.73 -4.92 7.58
C GLY A 22 1.20 -5.17 6.17
N ILE A 23 0.31 -4.30 5.72
CA ILE A 23 -0.31 -4.36 4.39
C ILE A 23 0.07 -3.11 3.61
N TYR A 24 0.55 -3.30 2.39
CA TYR A 24 1.05 -2.21 1.55
C TYR A 24 0.43 -2.31 0.17
N PHE A 25 -0.07 -1.20 -0.36
CA PHE A 25 -0.55 -1.17 -1.74
C PHE A 25 -0.23 0.14 -2.46
N GLY A 26 0.07 0.01 -3.75
CA GLY A 26 0.27 1.09 -4.69
C GLY A 26 -0.97 1.33 -5.53
N THR A 27 -1.23 2.58 -5.87
CA THR A 27 -2.37 2.97 -6.70
C THR A 27 -1.93 3.46 -8.07
N THR A 28 -2.83 3.42 -9.05
CA THR A 28 -2.58 4.01 -10.37
C THR A 28 -2.45 5.54 -10.33
N GLY A 29 -2.83 6.17 -9.21
CA GLY A 29 -2.67 7.60 -8.94
C GLY A 29 -1.31 7.99 -8.35
N GLY A 30 -0.39 7.04 -8.14
CA GLY A 30 0.97 7.33 -7.68
C GLY A 30 1.13 7.43 -6.16
N GLN A 31 0.12 7.02 -5.39
CA GLN A 31 0.24 6.89 -3.93
C GLN A 31 0.56 5.45 -3.54
N VAL A 32 1.34 5.31 -2.47
CA VAL A 32 1.51 4.05 -1.73
C VAL A 32 0.92 4.23 -0.33
N TYR A 33 0.01 3.35 0.04
CA TYR A 33 -0.58 3.29 1.38
C TYR A 33 -0.02 2.10 2.14
N ALA A 34 0.08 2.25 3.45
CA ALA A 34 0.44 1.20 4.38
C ALA A 34 -0.54 1.15 5.55
N SER A 35 -0.78 -0.06 6.04
CA SER A 35 -1.35 -0.34 7.34
C SER A 35 -0.31 -1.13 8.12
N ALA A 36 -0.08 -0.75 9.39
CA ALA A 36 0.79 -1.48 10.32
C ALA A 36 -0.01 -2.26 11.37
N ASP A 37 -1.33 -2.35 11.19
CA ASP A 37 -2.31 -2.89 12.13
C ASP A 37 -3.31 -3.80 11.41
N ALA A 38 -2.80 -4.65 10.51
CA ALA A 38 -3.59 -5.66 9.78
C ALA A 38 -4.81 -5.13 9.00
N GLY A 39 -4.78 -3.87 8.59
CA GLY A 39 -5.81 -3.20 7.79
C GLY A 39 -6.79 -2.33 8.58
N ASP A 40 -6.63 -2.20 9.90
CA ASP A 40 -7.51 -1.39 10.74
C ASP A 40 -7.38 0.11 10.45
N SER A 41 -6.16 0.60 10.19
CA SER A 41 -5.89 1.99 9.81
C SER A 41 -4.87 2.09 8.67
N TRP A 42 -4.97 3.18 7.90
CA TRP A 42 -4.19 3.38 6.67
C TRP A 42 -3.54 4.76 6.65
N ALA A 43 -2.27 4.79 6.25
CA ALA A 43 -1.52 6.02 6.04
C ALA A 43 -0.84 6.02 4.65
N PRO A 44 -0.83 7.15 3.93
CA PRO A 44 0.01 7.29 2.75
C PRO A 44 1.48 7.39 3.18
N ILE A 45 2.32 6.49 2.69
CA ILE A 45 3.76 6.48 2.98
C ILE A 45 4.60 7.10 1.84
N VAL A 46 4.04 7.17 0.63
CA VAL A 46 4.62 7.86 -0.53
C VAL A 46 3.50 8.49 -1.36
N ARG A 47 3.79 9.64 -1.99
CA ARG A 47 2.88 10.37 -2.89
C ARG A 47 3.64 10.84 -4.13
N ASP A 48 2.90 11.24 -5.15
CA ASP A 48 3.41 11.93 -6.35
C ASP A 48 4.37 11.10 -7.21
N LEU A 49 4.22 9.77 -7.19
CA LEU A 49 4.86 8.89 -8.16
C LEU A 49 4.06 8.81 -9.48
N PRO A 50 4.66 8.29 -10.56
CA PRO A 50 3.89 7.67 -11.62
C PRO A 50 3.04 6.50 -11.09
N SER A 51 2.15 5.96 -11.94
CA SER A 51 1.33 4.78 -11.61
C SER A 51 2.18 3.65 -11.02
N VAL A 52 1.81 3.16 -9.83
CA VAL A 52 2.52 2.06 -9.18
C VAL A 52 2.04 0.74 -9.77
N LEU A 53 2.95 0.01 -10.42
CA LEU A 53 2.63 -1.23 -11.12
C LEU A 53 2.78 -2.47 -10.23
N SER A 54 3.71 -2.42 -9.28
CA SER A 54 4.01 -3.51 -8.36
C SER A 54 4.52 -2.94 -7.02
N VAL A 55 4.27 -3.68 -5.94
CA VAL A 55 4.79 -3.44 -4.60
C VAL A 55 5.39 -4.73 -4.08
N GLU A 56 6.59 -4.65 -3.50
CA GLU A 56 7.24 -5.75 -2.80
C GLU A 56 7.77 -5.22 -1.46
N VAL A 57 7.69 -6.04 -0.42
CA VAL A 57 8.12 -5.68 0.94
C VAL A 57 8.95 -6.79 1.56
N GLN A 58 9.90 -6.40 2.40
CA GLN A 58 10.82 -7.31 3.08
C GLN A 58 11.03 -6.86 4.52
N THR A 59 10.86 -7.80 5.46
CA THR A 59 11.28 -7.61 6.86
C THR A 59 12.79 -7.81 6.95
N LEU A 60 13.49 -6.86 7.57
CA LEU A 60 14.93 -6.96 7.83
C LEU A 60 15.16 -7.60 9.22
N ALA A 61 16.18 -8.45 9.30
CA ALA A 61 16.64 -9.07 10.55
C ALA A 61 17.68 -8.22 11.28
#